data_AF-A0A4R6LE06-F1
#
_entry.id   AF-A0A4R6LE06-F1
#
_cell.length_a   1.000
_cell.length_b   1.000
_cell.length_c   1.000
_cell.angle_alpha   90.00
_cell.angle_beta   90.00
_cell.angle_gamma   90.00
#
_symmetry.space_group_name_H-M   'P 1'
#
loop_
_entity.id
_entity.type
_entity.pdbx_description
1 polymer ?
#
loop_
_entity_poly.entity_id
_entity_poly.type
_entity_poly.pdbx_seq_one_letter_code
_entity_poly.pdbx_strand_id
1 'polypeptide(L)'
;MEKINLTIALFFMVSVQLLAQCEVKNRILPDGTLMYYFDPADFYISKSKSLKINIESDKEHFFIALRPFPFPFKDEGKKIKDDLIILLADHKEYKLSHYDTQYRHNDSVMQVLYLMNDKDVEAFSKFEAVKAKINMKGTEFVRDYNFKLHKDAIMQQLNCFLKEEKDN
;
A
#
# COMPACT_ATOMS: atom_id res chain seq x y z
N MET A 1 41.47 -28.30 -17.08
CA MET A 1 40.32 -28.03 -16.21
C MET A 1 40.06 -26.55 -16.29
N GLU A 2 38.91 -26.11 -16.83
CA GLU A 2 38.34 -24.74 -16.67
C GLU A 2 37.12 -24.62 -17.58
N LYS A 3 35.98 -25.19 -17.16
CA LYS A 3 34.67 -25.00 -17.81
C LYS A 3 33.53 -25.01 -16.78
N ILE A 4 33.79 -24.42 -15.63
CA ILE A 4 32.78 -24.15 -14.61
C ILE A 4 33.01 -22.69 -14.28
N ASN A 5 32.07 -21.79 -14.61
CA ASN A 5 31.85 -20.52 -13.89
C ASN A 5 30.92 -19.50 -14.56
N LEU A 6 30.27 -19.78 -15.70
CA LEU A 6 29.24 -18.85 -16.20
C LEU A 6 27.83 -19.16 -15.65
N THR A 7 27.49 -20.45 -15.51
CA THR A 7 26.14 -20.87 -15.09
C THR A 7 25.86 -20.62 -13.61
N ILE A 8 26.89 -20.76 -12.76
CA ILE A 8 26.78 -20.54 -11.30
C ILE A 8 26.61 -19.04 -11.00
N ALA A 9 27.31 -18.18 -11.74
CA ALA A 9 27.18 -16.72 -11.61
C ALA A 9 25.77 -16.23 -12.04
N LEU A 10 25.19 -16.82 -13.08
CA LEU A 10 23.83 -16.50 -13.51
C LEU A 10 22.78 -16.96 -12.49
N PHE A 11 22.97 -18.13 -11.87
CA PHE A 11 22.06 -18.65 -10.85
C PHE A 11 22.08 -17.82 -9.56
N PHE A 12 23.26 -17.29 -9.18
CA PHE A 12 23.39 -16.38 -8.04
C PHE A 12 22.74 -15.01 -8.28
N MET A 13 22.71 -14.51 -9.52
CA MET A 13 22.06 -13.22 -9.82
C MET A 13 20.53 -13.31 -9.76
N VAL A 14 19.96 -14.47 -10.11
CA VAL A 14 18.50 -14.69 -10.06
C VAL A 14 17.99 -14.87 -8.62
N SER A 15 18.78 -15.46 -7.72
CA SER A 15 18.35 -15.67 -6.32
C SER A 15 18.31 -14.36 -5.51
N VAL A 16 19.20 -13.40 -5.79
CA VAL A 16 19.25 -12.11 -5.08
C VAL A 16 18.05 -11.22 -5.44
N GLN A 17 17.51 -11.33 -6.65
CA GLN A 17 16.31 -10.56 -7.06
C GLN A 17 15.05 -10.98 -6.29
N LEU A 18 14.96 -12.23 -5.83
CA LEU A 18 13.79 -12.73 -5.11
C LEU A 18 13.73 -12.25 -3.65
N LEU A 19 14.87 -11.90 -3.05
CA LEU A 19 14.95 -11.42 -1.66
C LEU A 19 14.73 -9.90 -1.53
N ALA A 20 14.93 -9.14 -2.61
CA ALA A 20 14.80 -7.68 -2.61
C ALA A 20 13.35 -7.17 -2.62
N GLN A 21 12.35 -8.04 -2.81
CA GLN A 21 10.94 -7.63 -2.96
C GLN A 21 10.18 -7.46 -1.64
N CYS A 22 10.73 -7.90 -0.50
CA CYS A 22 10.03 -7.91 0.79
C CYS A 22 10.80 -7.16 1.90
N GLU A 23 11.25 -5.93 1.64
CA GLU A 23 11.86 -5.10 2.69
C GLU A 23 10.78 -4.50 3.61
N VAL A 24 10.33 -5.28 4.60
CA VAL A 24 9.38 -4.83 5.63
C VAL A 24 10.11 -3.98 6.67
N LYS A 25 9.64 -2.76 6.88
CA LYS A 25 10.11 -1.85 7.94
C LYS A 25 9.15 -1.89 9.12
N ASN A 26 9.60 -1.41 10.27
CA ASN A 26 8.75 -1.29 11.45
C ASN A 26 8.95 0.04 12.18
N ARG A 27 7.95 0.45 12.94
CA ARG A 27 7.99 1.60 13.86
C ARG A 27 7.04 1.40 15.03
N ILE A 28 7.30 2.06 16.15
CA ILE A 28 6.38 2.12 17.28
C ILE A 28 5.56 3.41 17.17
N LEU A 29 4.24 3.30 17.24
CA LEU A 29 3.31 4.43 17.25
C LEU A 29 3.25 5.08 18.66
N PRO A 30 2.73 6.33 18.80
CA PRO A 30 2.67 7.01 20.09
C PRO A 30 1.88 6.29 21.18
N ASP A 31 0.96 5.41 20.81
CA ASP A 31 0.16 4.56 21.69
C ASP A 31 0.89 3.27 22.11
N GLY A 32 2.11 3.03 21.61
CA GLY A 32 2.91 1.83 21.87
C GLY A 32 2.73 0.71 20.85
N THR A 33 1.82 0.86 19.87
CA THR A 33 1.56 -0.16 18.85
C THR A 33 2.76 -0.34 17.92
N LEU A 34 3.23 -1.58 17.72
CA LEU A 34 4.26 -1.91 16.74
C LEU A 34 3.62 -2.05 15.36
N MET A 35 3.97 -1.16 14.44
CA MET A 35 3.44 -1.11 13.09
C MET A 35 4.51 -1.50 12.07
N TYR A 36 4.21 -2.49 11.25
CA TYR A 36 5.02 -2.93 10.12
C TYR A 36 4.53 -2.26 8.83
N TYR A 37 5.43 -1.89 7.93
CA TYR A 37 5.06 -1.17 6.72
C TYR A 37 6.09 -1.31 5.60
N PHE A 38 5.63 -1.09 4.37
CA PHE A 38 6.48 -0.91 3.19
C PHE A 38 6.62 0.57 2.83
N ASP A 39 7.69 0.92 2.11
CA ASP A 39 7.78 2.24 1.49
C ASP A 39 6.63 2.43 0.47
N PRO A 40 6.00 3.62 0.40
CA PRO A 40 4.91 3.88 -0.53
C PRO A 40 5.35 3.83 -1.99
N ALA A 41 4.62 3.06 -2.79
CA ALA A 41 4.76 3.01 -4.24
C ALA A 41 3.82 4.01 -4.92
N ASP A 42 4.22 4.55 -6.07
CA ASP A 42 3.39 5.45 -6.86
C ASP A 42 2.34 4.67 -7.67
N PHE A 43 1.05 4.91 -7.45
CA PHE A 43 -0.03 4.28 -8.22
C PHE A 43 -0.58 5.20 -9.31
N TYR A 44 -0.46 6.50 -9.08
CA TYR A 44 -0.90 7.55 -9.98
C TYR A 44 0.04 8.75 -9.89
N ILE A 45 0.50 9.25 -11.04
CA ILE A 45 1.25 10.50 -11.14
C ILE A 45 0.72 11.28 -12.35
N SER A 46 0.48 12.57 -12.16
CA SER A 46 0.22 13.55 -13.21
C SER A 46 0.98 14.84 -12.91
N LYS A 47 0.85 15.87 -13.76
CA LYS A 47 1.50 17.17 -13.55
C LYS A 47 1.09 17.86 -12.24
N SER A 48 -0.11 17.56 -11.71
CA SER A 48 -0.67 18.25 -10.56
C SER A 48 -1.18 17.34 -9.46
N LYS A 49 -1.21 16.02 -9.66
CA LYS A 49 -1.74 15.06 -8.68
C LYS A 49 -0.88 13.81 -8.61
N SER A 50 -0.73 13.26 -7.42
CA SER A 50 -0.21 11.91 -7.24
C SER A 50 -0.96 11.16 -6.16
N LEU A 51 -0.86 9.84 -6.20
CA LEU A 51 -1.33 8.97 -5.15
C LEU A 51 -0.29 7.87 -4.94
N LYS A 52 0.27 7.85 -3.74
CA LYS A 52 1.13 6.76 -3.29
C LYS A 52 0.36 5.83 -2.36
N ILE A 53 0.69 4.54 -2.42
CA ILE A 53 0.03 3.50 -1.63
C ILE A 53 1.07 2.52 -1.08
N ASN A 54 0.85 2.08 0.15
CA ASN A 54 1.51 0.91 0.73
C ASN A 54 0.55 0.17 1.66
N ILE A 55 0.93 -1.05 2.04
CA ILE A 55 0.36 -1.81 3.14
C ILE A 55 1.08 -1.45 4.44
N GLU A 56 0.29 -1.28 5.49
CA GLU A 56 0.75 -1.28 6.88
C GLU A 56 0.02 -2.40 7.64
N SER A 57 0.64 -2.96 8.68
CA SER A 57 0.04 -4.00 9.52
C SER A 57 0.58 -3.95 10.93
N ASP A 58 -0.28 -4.15 11.92
CA ASP A 58 0.08 -4.39 13.31
C ASP A 58 0.20 -5.88 13.65
N LYS A 59 0.20 -6.75 12.61
CA LYS A 59 0.11 -8.23 12.64
C LYS A 59 -1.26 -8.81 12.99
N GLU A 60 -2.21 -8.01 13.40
CA GLU A 60 -3.60 -8.47 13.61
C GLU A 60 -4.48 -8.03 12.44
N HIS A 61 -4.21 -6.84 11.91
CA HIS A 61 -4.96 -6.21 10.86
C HIS A 61 -4.05 -5.72 9.72
N PHE A 62 -4.63 -5.66 8.52
CA PHE A 62 -3.99 -5.05 7.36
C PHE A 62 -4.66 -3.73 7.01
N PHE A 63 -3.84 -2.73 6.73
CA PHE A 63 -4.26 -1.38 6.37
C PHE A 63 -3.71 -0.99 5.02
N ILE A 64 -4.55 -0.39 4.18
CA ILE A 64 -4.09 0.35 3.00
C ILE A 64 -3.83 1.79 3.41
N ALA A 65 -2.57 2.22 3.31
CA ALA A 65 -2.14 3.59 3.55
C ALA A 65 -2.09 4.38 2.24
N LEU A 66 -2.92 5.41 2.14
CA LEU A 66 -2.96 6.31 0.99
C LEU A 66 -2.29 7.64 1.31
N ARG A 67 -1.36 8.08 0.44
CA ARG A 67 -0.73 9.40 0.51
C ARG A 67 -1.05 10.18 -0.76
N PRO A 68 -2.16 10.93 -0.80
CA PRO A 68 -2.51 11.76 -1.95
C PRO A 68 -1.71 13.06 -1.94
N PHE A 69 -1.45 13.61 -3.12
CA PHE A 69 -1.01 14.99 -3.29
C PHE A 69 -1.74 15.63 -4.48
N PRO A 70 -2.19 16.90 -4.38
CA PRO A 70 -2.26 17.71 -3.17
C PRO A 70 -3.29 17.13 -2.18
N PHE A 71 -3.09 17.44 -0.91
CA PHE A 71 -3.96 17.03 0.19
C PHE A 71 -4.45 18.26 0.97
N PRO A 72 -5.63 18.20 1.61
CA PRO A 72 -6.18 19.31 2.38
C PRO A 72 -5.37 19.62 3.64
N PHE A 73 -5.52 20.84 4.16
CA PHE A 73 -5.00 21.19 5.49
C PHE A 73 -5.66 20.36 6.60
N LYS A 74 -5.00 20.27 7.75
CA LYS A 74 -5.35 19.38 8.86
C LYS A 74 -6.81 19.44 9.31
N ASP A 75 -7.37 20.64 9.41
CA ASP A 75 -8.75 20.84 9.86
C ASP A 75 -9.79 20.34 8.84
N GLU A 76 -9.43 20.33 7.55
CA GLU A 76 -10.26 19.78 6.49
C GLU A 76 -10.04 18.28 6.32
N GLY A 77 -8.78 17.80 6.29
CA GLY A 77 -8.48 16.39 6.10
C GLY A 77 -9.02 15.50 7.22
N LYS A 78 -9.09 16.00 8.46
CA LYS A 78 -9.75 15.27 9.57
C LYS A 78 -11.24 15.00 9.35
N LYS A 79 -11.88 15.66 8.38
CA LYS A 79 -13.29 15.43 7.99
C LYS A 79 -13.44 14.27 7.01
N ILE A 80 -12.35 13.75 6.45
CA ILE A 80 -12.34 12.55 5.61
C ILE A 80 -12.61 11.36 6.53
N LYS A 81 -13.79 10.76 6.37
CA LYS A 81 -14.26 9.59 7.13
C LYS A 81 -14.98 8.58 6.26
N ASP A 82 -15.06 8.87 4.96
CA ASP A 82 -15.75 7.98 4.03
C ASP A 82 -14.81 6.84 3.66
N ASP A 83 -15.40 5.69 3.42
CA ASP A 83 -14.68 4.48 3.05
C ASP A 83 -13.99 4.60 1.69
N LEU A 84 -12.91 3.86 1.53
CA LEU A 84 -12.19 3.69 0.27
C LEU A 84 -12.86 2.60 -0.56
N ILE A 85 -13.08 2.86 -1.84
CA ILE A 85 -13.50 1.82 -2.79
C ILE A 85 -12.33 1.50 -3.71
N ILE A 86 -11.90 0.24 -3.76
CA ILE A 86 -10.90 -0.26 -4.71
C ILE A 86 -11.54 -1.26 -5.67
N LEU A 87 -11.29 -1.08 -6.96
CA LEU A 87 -11.58 -2.07 -7.99
C LEU A 87 -10.32 -2.91 -8.24
N LEU A 88 -10.45 -4.23 -8.13
CA LEU A 88 -9.38 -5.17 -8.48
C LEU A 88 -9.55 -5.70 -9.92
N ALA A 89 -8.52 -6.38 -10.42
CA ALA A 89 -8.49 -6.95 -11.78
C ALA A 89 -9.52 -8.07 -12.02
N ASP A 90 -10.09 -8.65 -10.95
CA ASP A 90 -11.25 -9.55 -11.03
C ASP A 90 -12.58 -8.82 -11.27
N HIS A 91 -12.53 -7.51 -11.47
CA HIS A 91 -13.66 -6.60 -11.71
C HIS A 91 -14.61 -6.46 -10.53
N LYS A 92 -14.18 -6.81 -9.31
CA LYS A 92 -14.96 -6.60 -8.08
C LYS A 92 -14.51 -5.34 -7.36
N GLU A 93 -15.49 -4.64 -6.79
CA GLU A 93 -15.25 -3.50 -5.92
C GLU A 93 -15.22 -3.95 -4.45
N TYR A 94 -14.20 -3.51 -3.73
CA TYR A 94 -13.99 -3.77 -2.32
C TYR A 94 -14.05 -2.46 -1.55
N LYS A 95 -14.78 -2.47 -0.43
CA LYS A 95 -15.02 -1.30 0.40
C LYS A 95 -14.21 -1.44 1.69
N LEU A 96 -13.21 -0.58 1.86
CA LEU A 96 -12.33 -0.58 3.02
C LEU A 96 -12.74 0.55 3.96
N SER A 97 -12.91 0.22 5.23
CA SER A 97 -13.37 1.16 6.24
C SER A 97 -12.30 2.19 6.55
N HIS A 98 -12.68 3.47 6.62
CA HIS A 98 -11.77 4.49 7.14
C HIS A 98 -11.35 4.14 8.57
N TYR A 99 -10.04 4.17 8.83
CA TYR A 99 -9.48 3.91 10.14
C TYR A 99 -8.97 5.21 10.78
N ASP A 100 -8.06 5.91 10.09
CA ASP A 100 -7.43 7.12 10.62
C ASP A 100 -6.96 8.06 9.50
N THR A 101 -6.78 9.34 9.84
CA THR A 101 -6.15 10.34 8.98
C THR A 101 -5.05 11.06 9.73
N GLN A 102 -3.84 10.87 9.25
CA GLN A 102 -2.62 11.27 9.92
C GLN A 102 -1.88 12.33 9.12
N TYR A 103 -1.30 13.28 9.85
CA TYR A 103 -0.39 14.27 9.29
C TYR A 103 0.99 14.02 9.89
N ARG A 104 1.97 13.78 9.02
CA ARG A 104 3.33 13.37 9.37
C ARG A 104 4.34 14.39 8.85
N HIS A 105 5.56 14.33 9.39
CA HIS A 105 6.67 15.19 9.01
C HIS A 105 6.30 16.68 9.07
N ASN A 106 5.87 17.16 10.25
CA ASN A 106 5.38 18.53 10.46
C ASN A 106 4.28 18.92 9.47
N ASP A 107 3.28 18.03 9.35
CA ASP A 107 2.12 18.19 8.48
C ASP A 107 2.43 18.29 6.96
N SER A 108 3.65 17.94 6.52
CA SER A 108 4.05 17.93 5.09
C SER A 108 3.58 16.70 4.32
N VAL A 109 3.09 15.67 5.00
CA VAL A 109 2.50 14.47 4.38
C VAL A 109 1.19 14.13 5.09
N MET A 110 0.09 14.09 4.33
CA MET A 110 -1.15 13.46 4.80
C MET A 110 -1.17 11.99 4.39
N GLN A 111 -1.52 11.13 5.34
CA GLN A 111 -1.76 9.71 5.13
C GLN A 111 -3.16 9.36 5.62
N VAL A 112 -3.93 8.62 4.83
CA VAL A 112 -5.22 8.07 5.25
C VAL A 112 -5.09 6.56 5.31
N LEU A 113 -5.42 5.98 6.46
CA LEU A 113 -5.40 4.55 6.71
C LEU A 113 -6.81 3.99 6.52
N TYR A 114 -6.92 2.91 5.74
CA TYR A 114 -8.15 2.17 5.54
C TYR A 114 -7.96 0.72 5.96
N LEU A 115 -8.83 0.24 6.83
CA LEU A 115 -8.82 -1.14 7.33
C LEU A 115 -9.36 -2.09 6.25
N MET A 116 -8.60 -3.14 5.97
CA MET A 116 -9.04 -4.25 5.14
C MET A 116 -9.86 -5.23 5.96
N ASN A 117 -10.97 -5.74 5.43
CA ASN A 117 -11.61 -6.90 6.04
C ASN A 117 -10.74 -8.14 5.80
N ASP A 118 -10.59 -9.00 6.81
CA ASP A 118 -9.78 -10.22 6.71
C ASP A 118 -10.20 -11.13 5.54
N LYS A 119 -11.51 -11.15 5.23
CA LYS A 119 -12.08 -11.90 4.10
C LYS A 119 -11.64 -11.37 2.74
N ASP A 120 -11.31 -10.09 2.66
CA ASP A 120 -10.93 -9.42 1.42
C ASP A 120 -9.42 -9.51 1.19
N VAL A 121 -8.61 -9.69 2.24
CA VAL A 121 -7.13 -9.79 2.17
C VAL A 121 -6.68 -10.82 1.12
N GLU A 122 -7.34 -11.99 1.07
CA GLU A 122 -7.04 -13.03 0.10
C GLU A 122 -7.28 -12.59 -1.35
N ALA A 123 -8.28 -11.74 -1.61
CA ALA A 123 -8.50 -11.21 -2.95
C ALA A 123 -7.40 -10.22 -3.33
N PHE A 124 -7.03 -9.32 -2.43
CA PHE A 124 -5.97 -8.34 -2.65
C PHE A 124 -4.58 -8.98 -2.80
N SER A 125 -4.36 -10.17 -2.22
CA SER A 125 -3.11 -10.93 -2.40
C SER A 125 -3.06 -11.71 -3.73
N LYS A 126 -4.16 -11.77 -4.49
CA LYS A 126 -4.27 -12.50 -5.76
C LYS A 126 -4.49 -11.61 -6.98
N PHE A 127 -5.10 -10.45 -6.80
CA PHE A 127 -5.48 -9.57 -7.91
C PHE A 127 -4.86 -8.18 -7.76
N GLU A 128 -4.37 -7.67 -8.87
CA GLU A 128 -3.85 -6.31 -8.96
C GLU A 128 -4.96 -5.28 -8.71
N ALA A 129 -4.59 -4.15 -8.11
CA ALA A 129 -5.50 -3.03 -7.98
C ALA A 129 -5.52 -2.20 -9.27
N VAL A 130 -6.72 -1.82 -9.72
CA VAL A 130 -6.92 -1.13 -11.01
C VAL A 130 -7.39 0.30 -10.83
N LYS A 131 -8.23 0.55 -9.83
CA LYS A 131 -8.78 1.88 -9.56
C LYS A 131 -9.04 2.08 -8.08
N ALA A 132 -8.82 3.28 -7.56
CA ALA A 132 -9.34 3.72 -6.26
C ALA A 132 -10.31 4.89 -6.43
N LYS A 133 -11.36 4.90 -5.61
CA LYS A 133 -12.29 6.03 -5.46
C LYS A 133 -12.25 6.50 -4.01
N ILE A 134 -11.99 7.79 -3.81
CA ILE A 134 -11.86 8.39 -2.48
C ILE A 134 -12.77 9.61 -2.41
N ASN A 135 -13.64 9.68 -1.41
CA ASN A 135 -14.34 10.91 -1.11
C ASN A 135 -13.52 11.81 -0.19
N MET A 136 -12.82 12.78 -0.78
CA MET A 136 -11.91 13.70 -0.08
C MET A 136 -12.64 14.88 0.56
N LYS A 137 -13.73 14.61 1.32
CA LYS A 137 -14.59 15.60 2.00
C LYS A 137 -13.79 16.84 2.46
N GLY A 138 -14.26 18.03 2.07
CA GLY A 138 -13.58 19.30 2.36
C GLY A 138 -12.76 19.87 1.20
N THR A 139 -12.59 19.15 0.08
CA THR A 139 -12.07 19.69 -1.20
C THR A 139 -12.98 19.31 -2.38
N GLU A 140 -12.67 19.73 -3.60
CA GLU A 140 -13.42 19.35 -4.81
C GLU A 140 -13.53 17.83 -4.96
N PHE A 141 -14.75 17.31 -4.73
CA PHE A 141 -15.35 16.06 -5.22
C PHE A 141 -14.63 14.73 -4.96
N VAL A 142 -15.39 13.65 -5.20
CA VAL A 142 -14.90 12.26 -5.25
C VAL A 142 -13.73 12.19 -6.24
N ARG A 143 -12.58 11.70 -5.78
CA ARG A 143 -11.39 11.53 -6.61
C ARG A 143 -11.31 10.09 -7.07
N ASP A 144 -11.31 9.93 -8.39
CA ASP A 144 -11.08 8.66 -9.07
C ASP A 144 -9.64 8.58 -9.57
N TYR A 145 -8.92 7.56 -9.12
CA TYR A 145 -7.56 7.27 -9.53
C TYR A 145 -7.53 5.97 -10.32
N ASN A 146 -7.41 6.06 -11.64
CA ASN A 146 -7.12 4.89 -12.48
C ASN A 146 -5.63 4.61 -12.41
N PHE A 147 -5.26 3.47 -11.84
CA PHE A 147 -3.87 3.13 -11.61
C PHE A 147 -3.17 2.82 -12.93
N LYS A 148 -1.95 3.32 -13.06
CA LYS A 148 -1.09 3.10 -14.25
C LYS A 148 0.26 2.53 -13.88
N LEU A 149 0.65 2.70 -12.62
CA LEU A 149 1.96 2.35 -12.08
C LEU A 149 1.74 1.37 -10.92
N HIS A 150 2.69 0.46 -10.72
CA HIS A 150 2.80 -0.42 -9.55
C HIS A 150 1.48 -1.10 -9.12
N LYS A 151 0.66 -1.52 -10.08
CA LYS A 151 -0.69 -2.10 -9.85
C LYS A 151 -0.65 -3.37 -9.00
N ASP A 152 0.47 -4.07 -9.09
CA ASP A 152 0.82 -5.29 -8.38
C ASP A 152 1.43 -5.04 -6.99
N ALA A 153 1.75 -3.80 -6.61
CA ALA A 153 2.47 -3.54 -5.36
C ALA A 153 1.67 -3.91 -4.10
N ILE A 154 0.36 -3.65 -4.06
CA ILE A 154 -0.49 -4.09 -2.93
C ILE A 154 -0.45 -5.62 -2.82
N MET A 155 -0.61 -6.30 -3.95
CA MET A 155 -0.60 -7.76 -4.03
C MET A 155 0.75 -8.33 -3.59
N GLN A 156 1.86 -7.77 -4.05
CA GLN A 156 3.21 -8.19 -3.67
C GLN A 156 3.47 -7.95 -2.18
N GLN A 157 3.13 -6.77 -1.65
CA GLN A 157 3.33 -6.42 -0.25
C GLN A 157 2.53 -7.33 0.68
N LEU A 158 1.27 -7.64 0.36
CA LEU A 158 0.48 -8.61 1.11
C LEU A 158 1.08 -10.00 1.03
N ASN A 159 1.50 -10.44 -0.15
CA ASN A 159 2.14 -11.76 -0.30
C ASN A 159 3.45 -11.86 0.50
N CYS A 160 4.19 -10.77 0.70
CA CYS A 160 5.34 -10.75 1.59
C CYS A 160 4.91 -10.99 3.05
N PHE A 161 3.94 -10.23 3.57
CA PHE A 161 3.43 -10.43 4.93
C PHE A 161 2.88 -11.85 5.15
N LEU A 162 2.08 -12.36 4.22
CA LEU A 162 1.45 -13.68 4.33
C LEU A 162 2.43 -14.86 4.14
N LYS A 163 3.61 -14.63 3.57
CA LYS A 163 4.68 -15.63 3.52
C LYS A 163 5.45 -15.67 4.84
N GLU A 164 5.78 -14.52 5.41
CA GLU A 164 6.44 -14.45 6.72
C GLU A 164 5.62 -15.15 7.81
N GLU A 165 4.29 -15.13 7.75
CA GLU A 165 3.44 -15.86 8.70
C GLU A 165 3.48 -17.39 8.53
N LYS A 166 3.77 -17.91 7.35
CA LYS A 166 3.83 -19.37 7.09
C LYS A 166 5.17 -19.98 7.45
N ASP A 167 6.21 -19.16 7.48
CA ASP A 167 7.58 -19.56 7.80
C ASP A 167 7.91 -19.41 9.30
N ASN A 168 6.97 -18.92 10.12
CA ASN A 168 7.03 -18.83 11.59
C ASN A 168 6.12 -19.87 12.25
#